data_AF-A0A920EC10-F1
#
_entry.id   AF-A0A920EC10-F1
#
_cell.length_a   1.000
_cell.length_b   1.000
_cell.length_c   1.000
_cell.angle_alpha   90.00
_cell.angle_beta   90.00
_cell.angle_gamma   90.00
#
_symmetry.space_group_name_H-M   'P 1'
#
loop_
_entity.id
_entity.type
_entity.pdbx_description
1 polymer ?
#
loop_
_entity_poly.entity_id
_entity_poly.type
_entity_poly.pdbx_seq_one_letter_code
_entity_poly.pdbx_strand_id
1 'polypeptide(L)'
;MANSDGVYASDDQVRTLFSVACVATGDAGMQTGRESTGRPIGFELFDEYDVEELAETAAQRALTKLNARPAPSGAMPVVIGCGGGGVLFHEACGHGLEADLVKKQASVFAERTGEQVASELVTLIDDGTMAKEWELSQ
;
A
#
# COMPACT_ATOMS: atom_id res chain seq x y z
N MET A 1 11.34 0.48 -24.03
CA MET A 1 11.53 1.93 -24.24
C MET A 1 12.64 2.18 -25.25
N ALA A 2 12.43 3.08 -26.22
CA ALA A 2 13.47 3.61 -27.09
C ALA A 2 13.33 5.15 -27.19
N ASN A 3 14.41 5.93 -27.10
CA ASN A 3 14.32 7.42 -27.16
C ASN A 3 15.49 8.08 -27.94
N SER A 4 15.38 9.40 -28.16
CA SER A 4 16.36 10.21 -28.90
C SER A 4 17.70 10.39 -28.18
N ASP A 5 17.76 10.10 -26.88
CA ASP A 5 18.98 10.14 -26.08
C ASP A 5 19.80 8.84 -26.23
N GLY A 6 19.36 7.93 -27.10
CA GLY A 6 20.03 6.66 -27.39
C GLY A 6 19.69 5.53 -26.42
N VAL A 7 18.71 5.73 -25.52
CA VAL A 7 18.24 4.66 -24.63
C VAL A 7 17.45 3.64 -25.45
N TYR A 8 17.81 2.37 -25.32
CA TYR A 8 17.01 1.23 -25.74
C TYR A 8 16.97 0.22 -24.59
N ALA A 9 15.79 0.04 -24.01
CA ALA A 9 15.55 -0.85 -22.88
C ALA A 9 14.28 -1.67 -23.13
N SER A 10 14.20 -2.86 -22.56
CA SER A 10 13.01 -3.71 -22.59
C SER A 10 12.86 -4.36 -21.23
N ASP A 11 11.61 -4.58 -20.83
CA ASP A 11 11.24 -5.27 -19.60
C ASP A 11 10.14 -6.29 -19.94
N ASP A 12 10.18 -7.44 -19.28
CA ASP A 12 9.19 -8.50 -19.37
C ASP A 12 8.76 -8.89 -17.95
N GLN A 13 7.49 -8.67 -17.65
CA GLN A 13 6.95 -8.71 -16.29
C GLN A 13 5.78 -9.69 -16.24
N VAL A 14 5.89 -10.69 -15.37
CA VAL A 14 4.77 -11.54 -14.97
C VAL A 14 4.25 -11.03 -13.64
N ARG A 15 2.94 -10.81 -13.50
CA ARG A 15 2.32 -10.36 -12.25
C ARG A 15 1.05 -11.15 -11.97
N THR A 16 0.91 -11.62 -10.74
CA THR A 16 -0.27 -12.36 -10.28
C THR A 16 -0.82 -11.69 -9.03
N LEU A 17 -2.12 -11.38 -9.07
CA LEU A 17 -2.90 -10.88 -7.94
C LEU A 17 -3.97 -11.91 -7.60
N PHE A 18 -3.96 -12.39 -6.37
CA PHE A 18 -5.10 -13.08 -5.79
C PHE A 18 -5.85 -12.14 -4.86
N SER A 19 -7.18 -12.15 -4.94
CA SER A 19 -8.01 -11.40 -4.02
C SER A 19 -9.28 -12.17 -3.68
N VAL A 20 -9.62 -12.16 -2.39
CA VAL A 20 -10.81 -12.78 -1.85
C VAL A 20 -11.64 -11.72 -1.12
N ALA A 21 -12.95 -11.81 -1.28
CA ALA A 21 -13.91 -10.96 -0.61
C ALA A 21 -14.99 -11.81 0.06
N CYS A 22 -15.29 -11.48 1.31
CA CYS A 22 -16.30 -12.14 2.12
C CYS A 22 -17.39 -11.15 2.53
N VAL A 23 -18.62 -11.64 2.60
CA VAL A 23 -19.78 -10.88 3.04
C VAL A 23 -20.35 -11.54 4.28
N ALA A 24 -20.50 -10.77 5.35
CA ALA A 24 -21.15 -11.20 6.60
C ALA A 24 -22.49 -10.46 6.76
N THR A 25 -23.52 -11.18 7.18
CA THR A 25 -24.88 -10.63 7.39
C THR A 25 -25.35 -10.92 8.79
N GLY A 26 -26.01 -9.97 9.45
CA GLY A 26 -26.63 -10.16 10.77
C GLY A 26 -27.58 -9.01 11.10
N ASP A 27 -27.95 -8.89 12.37
CA ASP A 27 -28.92 -7.88 12.83
C ASP A 27 -28.47 -6.43 12.55
N ALA A 28 -27.16 -6.19 12.52
CA ALA A 28 -26.55 -4.90 12.19
C ALA A 28 -26.46 -4.62 10.68
N GLY A 29 -27.01 -5.51 9.84
CA GLY A 29 -26.99 -5.41 8.39
C GLY A 29 -25.90 -6.26 7.74
N MET A 30 -25.25 -5.72 6.72
CA MET A 30 -24.26 -6.44 5.90
C MET A 30 -22.92 -5.71 5.94
N GLN A 31 -21.84 -6.46 6.13
CA GLN A 31 -20.47 -5.95 6.12
C GLN A 31 -19.56 -6.81 5.26
N THR A 32 -18.48 -6.20 4.77
CA THR A 32 -17.53 -6.85 3.85
C THR A 32 -16.12 -6.86 4.40
N GLY A 33 -15.43 -7.96 4.16
CA GLY A 33 -14.00 -8.10 4.38
C GLY A 33 -13.33 -8.51 3.08
N ARG A 34 -12.11 -8.00 2.86
CA ARG A 34 -11.32 -8.30 1.67
C ARG A 34 -9.91 -8.60 2.12
N GLU A 35 -9.28 -9.53 1.42
CA GLU A 35 -7.84 -9.71 1.46
C GLU A 35 -7.28 -9.91 0.05
N SER A 36 -6.02 -9.54 -0.14
CA SER A 36 -5.32 -9.70 -1.41
C SER A 36 -3.84 -9.91 -1.20
N THR A 37 -3.24 -10.75 -2.04
CA THR A 37 -1.79 -10.89 -2.16
C THR A 37 -1.39 -10.77 -3.62
N GLY A 38 -0.32 -10.04 -3.89
CA GLY A 38 0.16 -9.76 -5.23
C GLY A 38 1.67 -9.75 -5.29
N ARG A 39 2.22 -10.43 -6.30
CA ARG A 39 3.67 -10.50 -6.56
C ARG A 39 3.95 -10.47 -8.06
N PRO A 40 5.12 -9.95 -8.50
CA PRO A 40 5.57 -10.05 -9.87
C PRO A 40 6.16 -11.44 -10.17
N ILE A 41 5.33 -12.46 -9.94
CA ILE A 41 5.57 -13.88 -10.24
C ILE A 41 4.29 -14.46 -10.85
N GLY A 42 4.37 -15.67 -11.42
CA GLY A 42 3.21 -16.39 -11.95
C GLY A 42 2.36 -17.06 -10.87
N PHE A 43 1.84 -18.25 -11.15
CA PHE A 43 0.96 -18.99 -10.24
C PHE A 43 1.70 -19.74 -9.12
N GLU A 44 3.03 -19.70 -9.11
CA GLU A 44 3.85 -20.12 -7.97
C GLU A 44 3.56 -19.26 -6.73
N LEU A 45 2.88 -18.11 -6.91
CA LEU A 45 2.21 -17.38 -5.83
C LEU A 45 1.42 -18.31 -4.88
N PHE A 46 0.74 -19.34 -5.40
CA PHE A 46 -0.04 -20.27 -4.58
C PHE A 46 0.81 -21.30 -3.83
N ASP A 47 2.10 -21.41 -4.14
CA ASP A 47 3.06 -22.17 -3.34
C ASP A 47 3.61 -21.32 -2.18
N GLU A 48 3.63 -20.00 -2.32
CA GLU A 48 4.11 -19.04 -1.31
C GLU A 48 3.00 -18.58 -0.34
N TYR A 49 1.73 -18.63 -0.74
CA TYR A 49 0.60 -18.09 0.01
C TYR A 49 -0.55 -19.10 0.17
N ASP A 50 -1.00 -19.26 1.42
CA ASP A 50 -2.17 -20.07 1.72
C ASP A 50 -3.47 -19.29 1.45
N VAL A 51 -4.23 -19.75 0.45
CA VAL A 51 -5.51 -19.12 0.08
C VAL A 51 -6.59 -19.33 1.13
N GLU A 52 -6.51 -20.39 1.94
CA GLU A 52 -7.44 -20.64 3.04
C GLU A 52 -7.23 -19.58 4.13
N GLU A 53 -5.98 -19.32 4.53
CA GLU A 53 -5.64 -18.27 5.51
C GLU A 53 -6.09 -16.87 5.03
N LEU A 54 -5.90 -16.56 3.74
CA LEU A 54 -6.38 -15.29 3.16
C LEU A 54 -7.90 -15.17 3.20
N ALA A 55 -8.62 -16.27 2.92
CA ALA A 55 -10.08 -16.32 2.98
C ALA A 55 -10.59 -16.20 4.43
N GLU A 56 -9.97 -16.88 5.38
CA GLU A 56 -10.27 -16.77 6.81
C GLU A 56 -10.06 -15.33 7.30
N THR A 57 -8.96 -14.69 6.92
CA THR A 57 -8.67 -13.29 7.24
C THR A 57 -9.74 -12.36 6.68
N ALA A 58 -10.13 -12.54 5.42
CA ALA A 58 -11.19 -11.74 4.81
C ALA A 58 -12.55 -11.96 5.52
N ALA A 59 -12.90 -13.20 5.87
CA ALA A 59 -14.11 -13.51 6.60
C ALA A 59 -14.10 -12.88 8.00
N GLN A 60 -12.97 -12.98 8.71
CA GLN A 60 -12.82 -12.42 10.04
C GLN A 60 -12.93 -10.89 10.02
N ARG A 61 -12.36 -10.22 9.01
CA ARG A 61 -12.56 -8.76 8.82
C ARG A 61 -14.04 -8.40 8.63
N ALA A 62 -14.79 -9.19 7.85
CA ALA A 62 -16.22 -8.96 7.64
C ALA A 62 -17.00 -9.08 8.97
N LEU A 63 -16.71 -10.13 9.75
CA LEU A 63 -17.32 -10.38 11.05
C LEU A 63 -16.93 -9.34 12.10
N THR A 64 -15.66 -8.92 12.14
CA THR A 64 -15.19 -7.85 13.03
C THR A 64 -15.93 -6.55 12.75
N LYS A 65 -16.09 -6.17 11.47
CA LYS A 65 -16.87 -4.98 11.10
C LYS A 65 -18.35 -5.11 11.45
N LEU A 66 -18.94 -6.29 11.25
CA LEU A 66 -20.35 -6.54 11.58
C LEU A 66 -20.62 -6.36 13.08
N ASN A 67 -19.66 -6.74 13.92
CA ASN A 67 -19.74 -6.62 15.37
C ASN A 67 -19.16 -5.31 15.93
N ALA A 68 -18.66 -4.41 15.08
CA ALA A 68 -18.00 -3.19 15.51
C ALA A 68 -19.01 -2.16 16.01
N ARG A 69 -18.67 -1.49 17.10
CA ARG A 69 -19.35 -0.25 17.53
C ARG A 69 -18.80 0.96 16.75
N PRO A 70 -19.52 2.09 16.72
CA PRO A 70 -19.00 3.33 16.17
C PRO A 70 -17.65 3.72 16.81
N ALA A 71 -16.72 4.17 15.97
CA ALA A 71 -15.42 4.65 16.42
C ALA A 71 -15.57 5.98 17.20
N PRO A 72 -14.70 6.27 18.19
CA PRO A 72 -14.67 7.56 18.86
C PRO A 72 -14.24 8.67 17.88
N SER A 73 -14.69 9.90 18.14
CA SER A 73 -14.39 11.09 17.32
C SER A 73 -13.50 12.07 18.07
N GLY A 74 -12.58 12.72 17.35
CA GLY A 74 -11.69 13.75 17.88
C GLY A 74 -10.21 13.42 17.72
N ALA A 75 -9.34 14.33 18.15
CA ALA A 75 -7.90 14.10 18.17
C ALA A 75 -7.55 13.12 19.29
N MET A 76 -6.86 12.03 18.95
CA MET A 76 -6.40 11.02 19.89
C MET A 76 -5.11 10.36 19.41
N PRO A 77 -4.28 9.80 20.30
CA PRO A 77 -3.17 8.96 19.91
C PRO A 77 -3.64 7.73 19.13
N VAL A 78 -2.95 7.39 18.04
CA VAL A 78 -3.24 6.23 17.20
C VAL A 78 -1.98 5.39 17.07
N VAL A 79 -2.11 4.08 17.24
CA VAL A 79 -1.05 3.11 16.96
C VAL A 79 -1.35 2.48 15.61
N ILE A 80 -0.39 2.58 14.69
CA ILE A 80 -0.50 2.04 13.35
C ILE A 80 0.33 0.76 13.28
N GLY A 81 -0.31 -0.34 12.90
CA GLY A 81 0.38 -1.61 12.69
C GLY A 81 1.32 -1.56 11.49
N CYS A 82 2.22 -2.55 11.41
CA CYS A 82 3.08 -2.74 10.24
C CYS A 82 2.22 -2.88 8.96
N GLY A 83 2.76 -2.42 7.82
CA GLY A 83 2.02 -2.33 6.55
C GLY A 83 1.14 -1.08 6.45
N GLY A 84 0.29 -0.81 7.46
CA GLY A 84 -0.60 0.36 7.46
C GLY A 84 0.12 1.72 7.48
N GLY A 85 1.33 1.75 8.05
CA GLY A 85 2.18 2.95 8.02
C GLY A 85 2.55 3.40 6.61
N GLY A 86 2.74 2.46 5.68
CA GLY A 86 3.13 2.76 4.30
C GLY A 86 2.12 3.67 3.59
N VAL A 87 0.82 3.38 3.73
CA VAL A 87 -0.25 4.20 3.15
C VAL A 87 -0.30 5.58 3.80
N LEU A 88 -0.19 5.66 5.13
CA LEU A 88 -0.15 6.96 5.80
C LEU A 88 0.97 7.84 5.23
N PHE A 89 2.16 7.27 5.01
CA PHE A 89 3.30 8.01 4.50
C PHE A 89 3.18 8.34 3.01
N HIS A 90 2.63 7.43 2.20
CA HIS A 90 2.34 7.67 0.78
C HIS A 90 1.51 8.94 0.61
N GLU A 91 0.45 9.07 1.41
CA GLU A 91 -0.45 10.21 1.36
C GLU A 91 0.13 11.46 2.03
N ALA A 92 0.73 11.30 3.22
CA ALA A 92 1.21 12.44 4.00
C ALA A 92 2.43 13.12 3.35
N CYS A 93 3.30 12.35 2.70
CA CYS A 93 4.57 12.82 2.18
C CYS A 93 4.86 12.35 0.74
N GLY A 94 4.52 11.10 0.39
CA GLY A 94 4.92 10.46 -0.87
C GLY A 94 4.60 11.31 -2.09
N HIS A 95 3.32 11.62 -2.31
CA HIS A 95 2.91 12.49 -3.41
C HIS A 95 3.54 13.88 -3.32
N GLY A 96 3.60 14.47 -2.13
CA GLY A 96 4.22 15.79 -1.94
C GLY A 96 5.70 15.82 -2.34
N LEU A 97 6.41 14.69 -2.31
CA LEU A 97 7.82 14.61 -2.69
C LEU A 97 8.01 14.34 -4.19
N GLU A 98 6.95 14.14 -4.97
CA GLU A 98 7.04 13.96 -6.41
C GLU A 98 7.66 15.18 -7.10
N ALA A 99 8.63 14.90 -7.98
CA ALA A 99 9.49 15.94 -8.53
C ALA A 99 8.73 16.98 -9.38
N ASP A 100 7.62 16.61 -10.00
CA ASP A 100 6.83 17.53 -10.81
C ASP A 100 6.08 18.54 -9.93
N LEU A 101 5.52 18.13 -8.79
CA LEU A 101 4.89 19.02 -7.81
C LEU A 101 5.93 19.94 -7.17
N VAL A 102 7.10 19.42 -6.82
CA VAL A 102 8.22 20.23 -6.30
C VAL A 102 8.68 21.26 -7.34
N LYS A 103 8.91 20.84 -8.60
CA LYS A 103 9.34 21.75 -9.68
C LYS A 103 8.30 22.83 -10.00
N LYS A 104 7.02 22.51 -9.88
CA LYS A 104 5.91 23.46 -10.07
C LYS A 104 5.67 24.36 -8.86
N GLN A 105 6.45 24.22 -7.78
CA GLN A 105 6.21 24.93 -6.50
C GLN A 105 4.80 24.67 -5.94
N ALA A 106 4.24 23.50 -6.25
CA ALA A 106 2.91 23.06 -5.83
C ALA A 106 2.96 22.08 -4.65
N SER A 107 4.15 21.85 -4.09
CA SER A 107 4.39 20.96 -2.96
C SER A 107 4.71 21.74 -1.68
N VAL A 108 4.22 21.25 -0.54
CA VAL A 108 4.60 21.72 0.80
C VAL A 108 6.06 21.45 1.16
N PHE A 109 6.77 20.65 0.36
CA PHE A 109 8.17 20.29 0.51
C PHE A 109 9.10 21.06 -0.46
N ALA A 110 8.55 21.92 -1.31
CA ALA A 110 9.37 22.72 -2.22
C ALA A 110 10.37 23.59 -1.43
N GLU A 111 11.64 23.55 -1.84
CA GLU A 111 12.75 24.29 -1.22
C GLU A 111 13.11 23.88 0.23
N ARG A 112 12.58 22.75 0.74
CA ARG A 112 12.80 22.30 2.12
C ARG A 112 13.88 21.22 2.27
N THR A 113 14.73 21.04 1.27
CA THR A 113 15.84 20.07 1.32
C THR A 113 16.79 20.42 2.46
N GLY A 114 17.04 19.45 3.35
CA GLY A 114 17.89 19.63 4.53
C GLY A 114 17.16 20.13 5.77
N GLU A 115 15.87 20.45 5.68
CA GLU A 115 15.04 20.76 6.84
C GLU A 115 14.47 19.49 7.48
N GLN A 116 14.22 19.56 8.78
CA GLN A 116 13.49 18.51 9.49
C GLN A 116 12.00 18.58 9.14
N VAL A 117 11.50 17.58 8.42
CA VAL A 117 10.11 17.49 7.96
C VAL A 117 9.30 16.38 8.66
N ALA A 118 9.96 15.57 9.48
CA ALA A 118 9.36 14.50 10.28
C ALA A 118 10.13 14.33 11.62
N SER A 119 9.60 13.49 12.50
CA SER A 119 10.30 13.08 13.73
C SER A 119 11.67 12.46 13.40
N GLU A 120 12.67 12.64 14.27
CA GLU A 120 14.00 12.02 14.14
C GLU A 120 13.95 10.48 14.16
N LEU A 121 12.85 9.90 14.65
CA LEU A 121 12.62 8.46 14.67
C LEU A 121 12.16 7.91 13.31
N VAL A 122 11.90 8.77 12.33
CA VAL A 122 11.34 8.39 11.03
C VAL A 122 12.39 8.55 9.94
N THR A 123 12.67 7.45 9.24
CA THR A 123 13.40 7.44 7.97
C THR A 123 12.51 6.81 6.92
N LEU A 124 12.34 7.50 5.80
CA LEU A 124 11.53 7.05 4.68
C LEU A 124 12.41 6.89 3.44
N ILE A 125 12.23 5.78 2.73
CA ILE A 125 12.98 5.43 1.53
C ILE A 125 11.97 4.95 0.49
N ASP A 126 12.06 5.50 -0.72
CA ASP A 126 11.44 4.93 -1.92
C ASP A 126 12.52 4.09 -2.62
N ASP A 127 12.35 2.77 -2.66
CA ASP A 127 13.34 1.82 -3.15
C ASP A 127 12.79 0.97 -4.29
N GLY A 128 13.09 1.40 -5.52
CA GLY A 128 12.72 0.69 -6.74
C GLY A 128 13.49 -0.61 -6.99
N THR A 129 14.45 -0.98 -6.14
CA THR A 129 15.37 -2.12 -6.38
C THR A 129 14.97 -3.39 -5.64
N MET A 130 13.91 -3.35 -4.82
CA MET A 130 13.46 -4.53 -4.08
C MET A 130 13.00 -5.64 -5.03
N ALA A 131 13.43 -6.87 -4.79
CA ALA A 131 13.00 -8.00 -5.60
C ALA A 131 11.59 -8.45 -5.17
N LYS A 132 10.76 -8.80 -6.16
CA LYS A 132 9.44 -9.42 -5.97
C LYS A 132 8.38 -8.59 -5.21
N GLU A 133 8.50 -7.26 -5.16
CA GLU A 133 7.41 -6.42 -4.64
C GLU A 133 6.43 -5.97 -5.74
N TRP A 134 5.15 -5.83 -5.37
CA TRP A 134 4.02 -5.69 -6.30
C TRP A 134 4.11 -4.49 -7.24
N GLU A 135 4.64 -3.36 -6.76
CA GLU A 135 4.64 -2.09 -7.48
C GLU A 135 5.89 -1.88 -8.35
N LEU A 136 6.81 -2.85 -8.41
CA LEU A 136 8.10 -2.68 -9.07
C LEU A 136 8.12 -3.25 -10.51
N SER A 137 8.58 -2.44 -11.45
CA SER A 137 9.08 -2.88 -12.77
C SER A 137 10.61 -3.02 -12.68
N GLN A 138 11.20 -4.05 -13.29
CA GLN A 138 12.66 -4.22 -13.35
C GLN A 138 13.24 -3.74 -14.67
#